data_AF-A0A976PV50-F1
#
_entry.id   AF-A0A976PV50-F1
#
_cell.length_a   1.000
_cell.length_b   1.000
_cell.length_c   1.000
_cell.angle_alpha   90.00
_cell.angle_beta   90.00
_cell.angle_gamma   90.00
#
_symmetry.space_group_name_H-M   'P 1'
#
loop_
_entity.id
_entity.type
_entity.pdbx_description
1 polymer ?
#
loop_
_entity_poly.entity_id
_entity_poly.type
_entity_poly.pdbx_seq_one_letter_code
_entity_poly.pdbx_strand_id
1 'polypeptide(L)'
;PGDARSDVWQILEFSKRFTLGEVWGRKSIPGLVAEGFEEGFLPDVLAGAKKLGYTPETTLYEVLFDTPAARKMAWPDPVAKGHENHTVEHGGLDWFPEKALFQEYVIFGRGHAHDLADFDTYLSDDVRGLRWPVVDGKETPWRFNEQHDPYVEKGSGFDFYGPAMKSLPRGNLSGVTESETTSMAGRAKIFFRPYAAPPESPDEVYDLWLCTGRVLEHWHSGSMTRRVPQLHQAMPTAQIFIHPRDAETRSLERNDLAWVESRRGRIQARVEIEGRNPVPQGLVFVPWFDEGVFINKVTLDATCPISKQTDFKKCAVKIYKA
;
A
#
# COMPACT_ATOMS: atom_id res chain seq x y z
N PRO A 1 11.11 -19.76 12.58
CA PRO A 1 11.94 -20.61 13.48
C PRO A 1 11.38 -20.51 14.91
N GLY A 2 11.57 -21.54 15.74
CA GLY A 2 10.93 -21.61 17.06
C GLY A 2 9.41 -21.46 16.94
N ASP A 3 8.83 -20.58 17.74
CA ASP A 3 7.39 -20.33 17.77
C ASP A 3 6.92 -19.24 16.80
N ALA A 4 7.68 -18.98 15.72
CA ALA A 4 7.20 -18.09 14.66
C ALA A 4 5.93 -18.66 14.03
N ARG A 5 4.96 -17.79 13.76
CA ARG A 5 3.66 -18.11 13.13
C ARG A 5 3.38 -17.14 12.00
N SER A 6 2.50 -17.53 11.08
CA SER A 6 2.05 -16.63 10.02
C SER A 6 1.14 -15.53 10.59
N ASP A 7 1.15 -14.35 9.97
CA ASP A 7 0.22 -13.27 10.33
C ASP A 7 -1.25 -13.72 10.16
N VAL A 8 -1.53 -14.58 9.17
CA VAL A 8 -2.85 -15.18 8.96
C VAL A 8 -3.26 -15.98 10.20
N TRP A 9 -2.41 -16.87 10.71
CA TRP A 9 -2.68 -17.63 11.94
C TRP A 9 -2.91 -16.69 13.13
N GLN A 10 -2.10 -15.63 13.27
CA GLN A 10 -2.25 -14.66 14.36
C GLN A 10 -3.62 -13.98 14.33
N ILE A 11 -4.10 -13.59 13.15
CA ILE A 11 -5.41 -12.97 12.98
C ILE A 11 -6.53 -13.95 13.32
N LEU A 12 -6.45 -15.19 12.81
CA LEU A 12 -7.44 -16.23 13.11
C LEU A 12 -7.51 -16.49 14.62
N GLU A 13 -6.39 -16.74 15.28
CA GLU A 13 -6.35 -17.02 16.72
C GLU A 13 -6.79 -15.83 17.56
N PHE A 14 -6.37 -14.61 17.19
CA PHE A 14 -6.77 -13.39 17.90
C PHE A 14 -8.27 -13.13 17.79
N SER A 15 -8.89 -13.41 16.64
CA SER A 15 -10.32 -13.19 16.43
C SER A 15 -11.23 -14.08 17.31
N LYS A 16 -10.71 -15.20 17.84
CA LYS A 16 -11.44 -16.05 18.80
C LYS A 16 -11.63 -15.37 20.17
N ARG A 17 -10.88 -14.31 20.46
CA ARG A 17 -10.88 -13.62 21.77
C ARG A 17 -11.96 -12.56 21.91
N PHE A 18 -12.75 -12.34 20.87
CA PHE A 18 -13.79 -11.30 20.84
C PHE A 18 -15.12 -11.92 20.44
N THR A 19 -16.11 -11.75 21.30
CA THR A 19 -17.51 -12.11 21.06
C THR A 19 -18.26 -10.96 20.38
N LEU A 20 -19.31 -11.26 19.63
CA LEU A 20 -20.11 -10.24 18.97
C LEU A 20 -20.68 -9.22 19.96
N GLY A 21 -21.11 -9.67 21.15
CA GLY A 21 -21.61 -8.79 22.20
C GLY A 21 -20.61 -7.71 22.62
N GLU A 22 -19.30 -8.03 22.59
CA GLU A 22 -18.23 -7.09 22.94
C GLU A 22 -17.93 -6.10 21.82
N VAL A 23 -18.15 -6.47 20.55
CA VAL A 23 -17.65 -5.69 19.39
C VAL A 23 -18.70 -5.12 18.47
N TRP A 24 -19.93 -5.66 18.44
CA TRP A 24 -21.00 -5.29 17.50
C TRP A 24 -22.21 -4.60 18.15
N GLY A 25 -22.19 -4.41 19.47
CA GLY A 25 -23.10 -3.48 20.14
C GLY A 25 -22.76 -2.03 19.79
N ARG A 26 -23.65 -1.10 20.14
CA ARG A 26 -23.39 0.34 19.98
C ARG A 26 -22.11 0.76 20.71
N LYS A 27 -21.22 1.48 20.02
CA LYS A 27 -19.96 1.99 20.59
C LYS A 27 -19.77 3.48 20.36
N SER A 28 -19.31 4.20 21.39
CA SER A 28 -18.88 5.58 21.23
C SER A 28 -17.47 5.63 20.66
N ILE A 29 -17.30 6.39 19.58
CA ILE A 29 -16.02 6.68 18.94
C ILE A 29 -15.91 8.20 18.78
N PRO A 30 -15.22 8.91 19.70
CA PRO A 30 -15.07 10.35 19.61
C PRO A 30 -14.46 10.79 18.26
N GLY A 31 -15.10 11.76 17.61
CA GLY A 31 -14.66 12.29 16.32
C GLY A 31 -15.05 11.45 15.09
N LEU A 32 -15.81 10.36 15.26
CA LEU A 32 -16.34 9.62 14.12
C LEU A 32 -17.44 10.42 13.41
N VAL A 33 -17.18 10.83 12.17
CA VAL A 33 -18.18 11.41 11.27
C VAL A 33 -18.21 10.54 10.02
N ALA A 34 -19.26 9.74 9.85
CA ALA A 34 -19.43 8.84 8.72
C ALA A 34 -20.87 8.92 8.19
N GLU A 35 -21.01 8.98 6.86
CA GLU A 35 -22.32 9.06 6.21
C GLU A 35 -23.18 7.84 6.56
N GLY A 36 -24.44 8.08 6.92
CA GLY A 36 -25.38 7.03 7.32
C GLY A 36 -25.23 6.52 8.76
N PHE A 37 -24.30 7.08 9.54
CA PHE A 37 -24.10 6.77 10.96
C PHE A 37 -24.35 7.97 11.84
N GLU A 38 -24.70 7.72 13.10
CA GLU A 38 -24.79 8.78 14.10
C GLU A 38 -23.39 9.29 14.44
N GLU A 39 -23.23 10.62 14.46
CA GLU A 39 -21.95 11.25 14.79
C GLU A 39 -21.45 10.78 16.16
N GLY A 40 -20.19 10.35 16.21
CA GLY A 40 -19.54 9.88 17.43
C GLY A 40 -19.90 8.44 17.82
N PHE A 41 -20.67 7.69 17.01
CA PHE A 41 -21.07 6.33 17.35
C PHE A 41 -21.01 5.33 16.18
N LEU A 42 -20.59 4.10 16.48
CA LEU A 42 -20.90 2.95 15.66
C LEU A 42 -22.30 2.41 16.01
N PRO A 43 -23.06 1.92 15.02
CA PRO A 43 -24.40 1.43 15.26
C PRO A 43 -24.35 0.08 15.98
N ASP A 44 -25.45 -0.25 16.67
CA ASP A 44 -25.69 -1.60 17.12
C ASP A 44 -26.14 -2.47 15.95
N VAL A 45 -25.44 -3.58 15.71
CA VAL A 45 -25.77 -4.52 14.64
C VAL A 45 -26.08 -5.94 15.15
N LEU A 46 -26.20 -6.12 16.47
CA LEU A 46 -26.46 -7.43 17.09
C LEU A 46 -27.82 -8.00 16.68
N ALA A 47 -28.82 -7.15 16.52
CA ALA A 47 -30.13 -7.57 16.01
C ALA A 47 -30.05 -8.14 14.58
N GLY A 48 -29.14 -7.61 13.76
CA GLY A 48 -28.85 -8.15 12.42
C GLY A 48 -28.13 -9.50 12.50
N ALA A 49 -27.10 -9.60 13.33
CA ALA A 49 -26.36 -10.84 13.56
C ALA A 49 -27.27 -11.99 14.01
N LYS A 50 -28.22 -11.70 14.91
CA LYS A 50 -29.22 -12.68 15.38
C LYS A 50 -30.09 -13.25 14.27
N LYS A 51 -30.44 -12.43 13.27
CA LYS A 51 -31.21 -12.90 12.09
C LYS A 51 -30.40 -13.84 11.21
N LEU A 52 -29.07 -13.76 11.26
CA LEU A 52 -28.15 -14.66 10.57
C LEU A 52 -27.85 -15.93 11.38
N GLY A 53 -28.46 -16.08 12.56
CA GLY A 53 -28.28 -17.26 13.43
C GLY A 53 -27.14 -17.13 14.44
N TYR A 54 -26.51 -15.96 14.54
CA TYR A 54 -25.44 -15.73 15.53
C TYR A 54 -25.99 -15.24 16.87
N THR A 55 -25.19 -15.44 17.91
CA THR A 55 -25.49 -15.00 19.28
C THR A 55 -24.48 -13.96 19.74
N PRO A 56 -24.78 -13.15 20.76
CA PRO A 56 -23.77 -12.27 21.37
C PRO A 56 -22.52 -13.01 21.84
N GLU A 57 -22.62 -14.31 22.17
CA GLU A 57 -21.53 -15.17 22.60
C GLU A 57 -20.70 -15.73 21.44
N THR A 58 -21.20 -15.67 20.20
CA THR A 58 -20.47 -16.08 19.00
C THR A 58 -19.22 -15.21 18.84
N THR A 59 -18.09 -15.81 18.49
CA THR A 59 -16.82 -15.11 18.30
C THR A 59 -16.69 -14.47 16.93
N LEU A 60 -15.82 -13.46 16.79
CA LEU A 60 -15.45 -12.92 15.47
C LEU A 60 -14.85 -14.01 14.57
N TYR A 61 -14.11 -14.97 15.14
CA TYR A 61 -13.58 -16.10 14.39
C TYR A 61 -14.69 -16.90 13.70
N GLU A 62 -15.74 -17.25 14.45
CA GLU A 62 -16.87 -18.04 13.94
C GLU A 62 -17.60 -17.34 12.79
N VAL A 63 -17.73 -16.02 12.88
CA VAL A 63 -18.47 -15.23 11.88
C VAL A 63 -17.63 -14.89 10.66
N LEU A 64 -16.36 -14.55 10.84
CA LEU A 64 -15.50 -14.02 9.77
C LEU A 64 -14.73 -15.11 9.03
N PHE A 65 -14.42 -16.23 9.70
CA PHE A 65 -13.47 -17.21 9.16
C PHE A 65 -14.02 -18.63 9.16
N ASP A 66 -14.64 -19.08 10.25
CA ASP A 66 -15.11 -20.46 10.41
C ASP A 66 -16.51 -20.70 9.82
N THR A 67 -16.75 -20.12 8.65
CA THR A 67 -18.08 -20.15 8.02
C THR A 67 -18.37 -21.51 7.38
N PRO A 68 -19.64 -21.89 7.18
CA PRO A 68 -19.98 -23.09 6.43
C PRO A 68 -19.42 -23.14 5.00
N ALA A 69 -19.14 -21.97 4.39
CA ALA A 69 -18.50 -21.89 3.09
C ALA A 69 -16.99 -22.17 3.18
N ALA A 70 -16.31 -21.57 4.16
CA ALA A 70 -14.88 -21.78 4.40
C ALA A 70 -14.56 -23.24 4.72
N ARG A 71 -15.37 -23.88 5.58
CA ARG A 71 -15.22 -25.31 5.95
C ARG A 71 -15.35 -26.28 4.78
N LYS A 72 -15.94 -25.88 3.65
CA LYS A 72 -15.98 -26.71 2.43
C LYS A 72 -14.64 -26.79 1.72
N MET A 73 -13.74 -25.82 1.95
CA MET A 73 -12.36 -25.88 1.47
C MET A 73 -11.59 -26.81 2.40
N ALA A 74 -11.82 -28.12 2.30
CA ALA A 74 -11.26 -29.10 3.24
C ALA A 74 -9.73 -29.15 3.19
N TRP A 75 -9.11 -29.51 4.32
CA TRP A 75 -7.69 -29.84 4.39
C TRP A 75 -7.52 -31.30 4.88
N PRO A 76 -6.59 -32.09 4.29
CA PRO A 76 -5.64 -31.75 3.23
C PRO A 76 -6.30 -31.53 1.87
N ASP A 77 -5.79 -30.57 1.09
CA ASP A 77 -6.25 -30.28 -0.27
C ASP A 77 -5.23 -30.82 -1.30
N PRO A 78 -5.67 -31.54 -2.37
CA PRO A 78 -4.77 -32.03 -3.41
C PRO A 78 -3.89 -30.96 -4.06
N VAL A 79 -4.34 -29.70 -4.11
CA VAL A 79 -3.58 -28.58 -4.69
C VAL A 79 -2.26 -28.33 -3.95
N ALA A 80 -2.19 -28.71 -2.67
CA ALA A 80 -0.98 -28.57 -1.87
C ALA A 80 0.10 -29.61 -2.24
N LYS A 81 -0.21 -30.65 -3.03
CA LYS A 81 0.77 -31.66 -3.49
C LYS A 81 1.61 -32.29 -2.36
N GLY A 82 0.99 -32.45 -1.19
CA GLY A 82 1.65 -33.00 0.00
C GLY A 82 2.55 -32.02 0.76
N HIS A 83 2.61 -30.74 0.36
CA HIS A 83 3.26 -29.70 1.15
C HIS A 83 2.48 -29.42 2.43
N GLU A 84 3.22 -29.12 3.49
CA GLU A 84 2.68 -28.70 4.78
C GLU A 84 1.98 -27.33 4.66
N ASN A 85 0.99 -27.11 5.53
CA ASN A 85 0.40 -25.80 5.76
C ASN A 85 0.46 -25.48 7.25
N HIS A 86 1.40 -24.60 7.62
CA HIS A 86 1.65 -24.22 9.01
C HIS A 86 0.50 -23.39 9.61
N THR A 87 -0.32 -22.69 8.81
CA THR A 87 -1.51 -21.99 9.33
C THR A 87 -2.52 -23.03 9.85
N VAL A 88 -2.75 -24.09 9.07
CA VAL A 88 -3.64 -25.20 9.44
C VAL A 88 -3.09 -25.95 10.65
N GLU A 89 -1.82 -26.37 10.60
CA GLU A 89 -1.19 -27.16 11.65
C GLU A 89 -1.22 -26.43 13.00
N HIS A 90 -0.73 -25.18 13.04
CA HIS A 90 -0.73 -24.40 14.28
C HIS A 90 -2.13 -23.98 14.72
N GLY A 91 -3.08 -23.88 13.78
CA GLY A 91 -4.47 -23.54 14.08
C GLY A 91 -5.31 -24.73 14.53
N GLY A 92 -4.83 -25.96 14.34
CA GLY A 92 -5.60 -27.19 14.55
C GLY A 92 -6.82 -27.26 13.62
N LEU A 93 -6.69 -26.79 12.38
CA LEU A 93 -7.80 -26.66 11.43
C LEU A 93 -7.98 -27.93 10.59
N ASP A 94 -9.22 -28.20 10.20
CA ASP A 94 -9.62 -29.26 9.26
C ASP A 94 -10.02 -28.71 7.87
N TRP A 95 -9.82 -27.41 7.66
CA TRP A 95 -10.09 -26.68 6.42
C TRP A 95 -8.89 -25.80 6.04
N PHE A 96 -8.87 -25.34 4.80
CA PHE A 96 -7.77 -24.64 4.14
C PHE A 96 -8.02 -23.13 4.13
N PRO A 97 -7.44 -22.37 5.07
CA PRO A 97 -7.78 -20.96 5.26
C PRO A 97 -7.39 -20.06 4.11
N GLU A 98 -6.23 -20.26 3.50
CA GLU A 98 -5.79 -19.43 2.39
C GLU A 98 -6.71 -19.59 1.17
N LYS A 99 -7.13 -20.83 0.87
CA LYS A 99 -8.07 -21.11 -0.23
C LYS A 99 -9.45 -20.55 0.05
N ALA A 100 -9.96 -20.72 1.27
CA ALA A 100 -11.25 -20.15 1.67
C ALA A 100 -11.29 -18.62 1.61
N LEU A 101 -10.30 -17.95 2.20
CA LEU A 101 -10.18 -16.49 2.18
C LEU A 101 -10.07 -15.95 0.75
N PHE A 102 -9.25 -16.60 -0.08
CA PHE A 102 -9.13 -16.22 -1.48
C PHE A 102 -10.46 -16.39 -2.22
N GLN A 103 -11.13 -17.53 -2.08
CA GLN A 103 -12.38 -17.83 -2.78
C GLN A 103 -13.55 -16.93 -2.36
N GLU A 104 -13.58 -16.47 -1.11
CA GLU A 104 -14.53 -15.43 -0.69
C GLU A 104 -14.16 -14.07 -1.30
N TYR A 105 -12.87 -13.70 -1.26
CA TYR A 105 -12.37 -12.43 -1.78
C TYR A 105 -12.62 -12.26 -3.28
N VAL A 106 -12.41 -13.30 -4.10
CA VAL A 106 -12.58 -13.19 -5.56
C VAL A 106 -14.02 -12.86 -5.98
N ILE A 107 -15.03 -13.15 -5.15
CA ILE A 107 -16.44 -12.87 -5.44
C ILE A 107 -16.65 -11.37 -5.68
N PHE A 108 -15.92 -10.51 -4.98
CA PHE A 108 -16.03 -9.05 -5.12
C PHE A 108 -15.62 -8.57 -6.51
N GLY A 109 -14.65 -9.24 -7.15
CA GLY A 109 -14.08 -8.82 -8.43
C GLY A 109 -14.66 -9.51 -9.66
N ARG A 110 -15.12 -10.76 -9.50
CA ARG A 110 -15.67 -11.57 -10.61
C ARG A 110 -16.95 -10.96 -11.18
N GLY A 111 -17.01 -10.84 -12.50
CA GLY A 111 -18.09 -10.13 -13.22
C GLY A 111 -18.02 -8.60 -13.10
N HIS A 112 -17.01 -8.06 -12.39
CA HIS A 112 -16.85 -6.63 -12.11
C HIS A 112 -15.47 -6.11 -12.57
N ALA A 113 -14.91 -6.72 -13.62
CA ALA A 113 -13.64 -6.38 -14.26
C ALA A 113 -12.38 -6.51 -13.38
N HIS A 114 -12.48 -7.24 -12.26
CA HIS A 114 -11.38 -7.58 -11.37
C HIS A 114 -11.33 -9.09 -11.14
N ASP A 115 -11.64 -9.85 -12.19
CA ASP A 115 -11.74 -11.31 -12.16
C ASP A 115 -10.38 -11.92 -11.85
N LEU A 116 -10.29 -12.58 -10.71
CA LEU A 116 -9.18 -13.47 -10.39
C LEU A 116 -9.55 -14.89 -10.84
N ALA A 117 -8.56 -15.61 -11.35
CA ALA A 117 -8.71 -17.03 -11.68
C ALA A 117 -9.05 -17.84 -10.42
N ASP A 118 -9.39 -19.11 -10.57
CA ASP A 118 -9.56 -19.99 -9.41
C ASP A 118 -8.22 -20.16 -8.67
N PHE A 119 -8.31 -20.32 -7.34
CA PHE A 119 -7.15 -20.49 -6.47
C PHE A 119 -6.17 -21.54 -7.03
N ASP A 120 -6.70 -22.70 -7.42
CA ASP A 120 -5.91 -23.84 -7.90
C ASP A 120 -5.20 -23.55 -9.23
N THR A 121 -5.75 -22.66 -10.06
CA THR A 121 -5.11 -22.23 -11.31
C THR A 121 -3.78 -21.52 -11.03
N TYR A 122 -3.71 -20.71 -9.97
CA TYR A 122 -2.47 -20.02 -9.61
C TYR A 122 -1.40 -20.96 -9.03
N LEU A 123 -1.78 -22.17 -8.61
CA LEU A 123 -0.89 -23.19 -8.04
C LEU A 123 -0.61 -24.34 -9.02
N SER A 124 -1.07 -24.26 -10.27
CA SER A 124 -0.75 -25.25 -11.28
C SER A 124 0.72 -25.14 -11.74
N ASP A 125 1.32 -26.25 -12.19
CA ASP A 125 2.74 -26.30 -12.55
C ASP A 125 3.08 -25.52 -13.84
N ASP A 126 2.07 -25.21 -14.64
CA ASP A 126 2.19 -24.49 -15.90
C ASP A 126 1.97 -22.97 -15.76
N VAL A 127 1.45 -22.50 -14.62
CA VAL A 127 1.14 -21.08 -14.38
C VAL A 127 2.23 -20.39 -13.56
N ARG A 128 2.66 -19.20 -14.02
CA ARG A 128 3.62 -18.32 -13.31
C ARG A 128 3.02 -16.93 -13.11
N GLY A 129 1.89 -16.91 -12.43
CA GLY A 129 1.05 -15.73 -12.29
C GLY A 129 0.17 -15.47 -13.51
N LEU A 130 -0.92 -14.74 -13.30
CA LEU A 130 -1.85 -14.28 -14.33
C LEU A 130 -2.23 -12.83 -14.05
N ARG A 131 -2.42 -12.04 -15.11
CA ARG A 131 -2.86 -10.65 -15.05
C ARG A 131 -4.39 -10.57 -15.12
N TRP A 132 -5.02 -10.06 -14.06
CA TRP A 132 -6.46 -9.86 -14.04
C TRP A 132 -6.89 -8.70 -14.96
N PRO A 133 -8.15 -8.68 -15.45
CA PRO A 133 -9.16 -9.71 -15.27
C PRO A 133 -8.83 -11.01 -16.02
N VAL A 134 -9.02 -12.15 -15.36
CA VAL A 134 -8.93 -13.49 -15.95
C VAL A 134 -10.33 -13.97 -16.27
N VAL A 135 -10.72 -13.94 -17.55
CA VAL A 135 -12.06 -14.33 -18.02
C VAL A 135 -11.91 -15.53 -18.94
N ASP A 136 -12.73 -16.57 -18.74
CA ASP A 136 -12.66 -17.84 -19.47
C ASP A 136 -11.24 -18.45 -19.51
N GLY A 137 -10.52 -18.31 -18.39
CA GLY A 137 -9.15 -18.81 -18.23
C GLY A 137 -8.07 -17.99 -18.95
N LYS A 138 -8.40 -16.83 -19.53
CA LYS A 138 -7.46 -15.97 -20.26
C LYS A 138 -7.17 -14.70 -19.47
N GLU A 139 -5.90 -14.41 -19.24
CA GLU A 139 -5.47 -13.15 -18.64
C GLU A 139 -5.65 -11.96 -19.61
N THR A 140 -5.77 -10.76 -19.04
CA THR A 140 -5.97 -9.53 -19.80
C THR A 140 -4.70 -8.66 -19.79
N PRO A 141 -3.93 -8.62 -20.88
CA PRO A 141 -2.69 -7.84 -20.95
C PRO A 141 -2.91 -6.32 -21.06
N TRP A 142 -3.99 -5.88 -21.72
CA TRP A 142 -4.34 -4.47 -21.91
C TRP A 142 -5.82 -4.27 -21.60
N ARG A 143 -6.12 -3.50 -20.55
CA ARG A 143 -7.49 -3.13 -20.19
C ARG A 143 -7.99 -1.95 -21.03
N PHE A 144 -9.31 -1.84 -21.16
CA PHE A 144 -10.04 -0.79 -21.88
C PHE A 144 -9.85 -0.79 -23.41
N ASN A 145 -9.18 -1.79 -23.97
CA ASN A 145 -8.95 -1.95 -25.41
C ASN A 145 -9.77 -3.13 -25.95
N GLU A 146 -10.61 -2.89 -26.96
CA GLU A 146 -11.54 -3.88 -27.52
C GLU A 146 -10.86 -5.19 -27.96
N GLN A 147 -9.60 -5.13 -28.40
CA GLN A 147 -8.88 -6.31 -28.88
C GLN A 147 -8.44 -7.25 -27.76
N HIS A 148 -8.38 -6.77 -26.53
CA HIS A 148 -7.71 -7.43 -25.42
C HIS A 148 -8.58 -7.61 -24.19
N ASP A 149 -9.50 -6.69 -23.95
CA ASP A 149 -10.29 -6.63 -22.73
C ASP A 149 -11.72 -7.14 -22.98
N PRO A 150 -12.13 -8.25 -22.33
CA PRO A 150 -13.46 -8.83 -22.51
C PRO A 150 -14.60 -7.94 -22.00
N TYR A 151 -14.31 -6.90 -21.20
CA TYR A 151 -15.32 -5.96 -20.68
C TYR A 151 -15.61 -4.79 -21.62
N VAL A 152 -14.83 -4.62 -22.69
CA VAL A 152 -15.04 -3.52 -23.63
C VAL A 152 -16.22 -3.79 -24.56
N GLU A 153 -17.11 -2.82 -24.68
CA GLU A 153 -18.22 -2.87 -25.64
C GLU A 153 -17.70 -3.01 -27.08
N LYS A 154 -18.24 -3.99 -27.81
CA LYS A 154 -17.85 -4.27 -29.21
C LYS A 154 -18.17 -3.07 -30.11
N GLY A 155 -17.22 -2.70 -30.96
CA GLY A 155 -17.30 -1.55 -31.86
C GLY A 155 -16.83 -0.23 -31.25
N SER A 156 -16.46 -0.19 -29.96
CA SER A 156 -16.02 1.04 -29.30
C SER A 156 -14.55 1.38 -29.53
N GLY A 157 -13.71 0.40 -29.91
CA GLY A 157 -12.25 0.51 -29.98
C GLY A 157 -11.60 0.63 -28.59
N PHE A 158 -11.99 1.66 -27.83
CA PHE A 158 -11.65 1.84 -26.43
C PHE A 158 -12.90 2.15 -25.60
N ASP A 159 -13.00 1.53 -24.42
CA ASP A 159 -14.08 1.79 -23.47
C ASP A 159 -13.51 1.88 -22.05
N PHE A 160 -13.49 3.10 -21.50
CA PHE A 160 -13.08 3.35 -20.12
C PHE A 160 -14.25 3.11 -19.16
N TYR A 161 -14.64 1.84 -19.03
CA TYR A 161 -15.68 1.39 -18.12
C TYR A 161 -15.32 1.63 -16.64
N GLY A 162 -16.33 1.57 -15.76
CA GLY A 162 -16.20 1.78 -14.32
C GLY A 162 -17.10 2.91 -13.77
N PRO A 163 -17.33 2.98 -12.46
CA PRO A 163 -18.33 3.89 -11.89
C PRO A 163 -17.83 5.35 -11.73
N ALA A 164 -16.52 5.56 -11.70
CA ALA A 164 -15.94 6.84 -11.34
C ALA A 164 -16.21 7.94 -12.38
N MET A 165 -16.78 9.05 -11.91
CA MET A 165 -16.98 10.27 -12.70
C MET A 165 -17.74 10.02 -14.02
N LYS A 166 -18.75 9.14 -13.98
CA LYS A 166 -19.62 8.82 -15.13
C LYS A 166 -20.56 9.96 -15.52
N SER A 167 -20.79 10.91 -14.64
CA SER A 167 -21.51 12.14 -14.92
C SER A 167 -20.80 13.29 -14.26
N LEU A 168 -20.54 14.37 -15.00
CA LEU A 168 -19.80 15.53 -14.49
C LEU A 168 -20.49 16.84 -14.87
N PRO A 169 -20.54 17.83 -13.97
CA PRO A 169 -21.00 19.17 -14.30
C PRO A 169 -20.01 19.87 -15.24
N ARG A 170 -20.46 20.94 -15.90
CA ARG A 170 -19.60 21.74 -16.78
C ARG A 170 -19.04 22.95 -16.06
N GLY A 171 -17.86 23.38 -16.49
CA GLY A 171 -17.13 24.46 -15.86
C GLY A 171 -16.02 25.00 -16.73
N ASN A 172 -15.28 25.93 -16.15
CA ASN A 172 -14.02 26.44 -16.69
C ASN A 172 -12.89 26.18 -15.68
N LEU A 173 -11.70 26.75 -15.91
CA LEU A 173 -10.54 26.56 -15.03
C LEU A 173 -10.77 27.06 -13.60
N SER A 174 -11.72 27.97 -13.39
CA SER A 174 -12.04 28.55 -12.08
C SER A 174 -13.12 27.76 -11.31
N GLY A 175 -13.80 26.80 -11.95
CA GLY A 175 -14.79 25.96 -11.30
C GLY A 175 -15.99 25.60 -12.16
N VAL A 176 -16.98 24.98 -11.53
CA VAL A 176 -18.27 24.61 -12.14
C VAL A 176 -19.05 25.88 -12.49
N THR A 177 -19.51 25.99 -13.73
CA THR A 177 -20.36 27.09 -14.22
C THR A 177 -21.79 26.64 -14.45
N GLU A 178 -22.00 25.34 -14.68
CA GLU A 178 -23.31 24.72 -14.90
C GLU A 178 -23.38 23.46 -14.03
N SER A 179 -24.35 23.43 -13.11
CA SER A 179 -24.53 22.31 -12.18
C SER A 179 -25.10 21.05 -12.84
N GLU A 180 -25.76 21.20 -13.99
CA GLU A 180 -26.28 20.06 -14.75
C GLU A 180 -25.13 19.18 -15.25
N THR A 181 -25.24 17.88 -14.98
CA THR A 181 -24.17 16.93 -15.29
C THR A 181 -24.36 16.32 -16.68
N THR A 182 -23.28 16.24 -17.47
CA THR A 182 -23.26 15.49 -18.73
C THR A 182 -22.66 14.11 -18.52
N SER A 183 -23.21 13.10 -19.19
CA SER A 183 -22.64 11.74 -19.21
C SER A 183 -21.23 11.74 -19.79
N MET A 184 -20.33 11.08 -19.07
CA MET A 184 -18.92 10.83 -19.39
C MET A 184 -18.61 9.32 -19.36
N ALA A 185 -19.64 8.48 -19.56
CA ALA A 185 -19.49 7.03 -19.64
C ALA A 185 -18.59 6.62 -20.80
N GLY A 186 -17.77 5.59 -20.58
CA GLY A 186 -16.83 5.04 -21.56
C GLY A 186 -15.65 5.93 -21.94
N ARG A 187 -15.50 7.10 -21.31
CA ARG A 187 -14.47 8.10 -21.65
C ARG A 187 -13.42 8.24 -20.54
N ALA A 188 -12.16 8.34 -20.96
CA ALA A 188 -11.08 8.87 -20.12
C ALA A 188 -11.30 10.36 -19.88
N LYS A 189 -10.84 10.86 -18.73
CA LYS A 189 -11.00 12.26 -18.32
C LYS A 189 -9.65 12.95 -18.35
N ILE A 190 -9.57 14.08 -19.05
CA ILE A 190 -8.38 14.93 -19.09
C ILE A 190 -8.54 16.00 -18.00
N PHE A 191 -7.60 16.05 -17.06
CA PHE A 191 -7.62 17.03 -15.97
C PHE A 191 -6.58 18.11 -16.20
N PHE A 192 -7.03 19.35 -16.37
CA PHE A 192 -6.15 20.51 -16.31
C PHE A 192 -5.94 20.88 -14.85
N ARG A 193 -4.71 20.74 -14.35
CA ARG A 193 -4.34 21.06 -12.97
C ARG A 193 -3.21 22.09 -12.98
N PRO A 194 -3.34 23.22 -12.25
CA PRO A 194 -2.25 24.17 -12.14
C PRO A 194 -1.09 23.56 -11.36
N TYR A 195 0.10 24.14 -11.53
CA TYR A 195 1.22 23.88 -10.64
C TYR A 195 0.84 24.26 -9.21
N ALA A 196 1.20 23.41 -8.25
CA ALA A 196 1.16 23.71 -6.83
C ALA A 196 2.57 23.55 -6.27
N ALA A 197 3.04 24.56 -5.53
CA ALA A 197 4.36 24.51 -4.93
C ALA A 197 4.44 23.42 -3.84
N PRO A 198 5.65 22.87 -3.59
CA PRO A 198 5.85 21.96 -2.47
C PRO A 198 5.47 22.60 -1.12
N PRO A 199 4.93 21.83 -0.16
CA PRO A 199 4.56 22.35 1.16
C PRO A 199 5.73 22.98 1.93
N GLU A 200 6.94 22.53 1.66
CA GLU A 200 8.18 23.10 2.20
C GLU A 200 9.22 23.13 1.08
N SER A 201 9.76 24.32 0.80
CA SER A 201 10.84 24.56 -0.16
C SER A 201 12.07 25.12 0.54
N PRO A 202 13.29 24.96 -0.01
CA PRO A 202 14.49 25.56 0.54
C PRO A 202 14.37 27.06 0.71
N ASP A 203 15.00 27.57 1.76
CA ASP A 203 15.08 28.98 2.10
C ASP A 203 16.51 29.33 2.57
N GLU A 204 16.68 30.52 3.14
CA GLU A 204 17.98 31.00 3.61
C GLU A 204 18.58 30.18 4.76
N VAL A 205 17.77 29.40 5.49
CA VAL A 205 18.21 28.60 6.65
C VAL A 205 18.37 27.12 6.30
N TYR A 206 17.44 26.59 5.52
CA TYR A 206 17.42 25.21 5.04
C TYR A 206 17.56 25.25 3.51
N ASP A 207 18.80 25.40 3.06
CA ASP A 207 19.17 25.82 1.71
C ASP A 207 19.27 24.70 0.67
N LEU A 208 18.97 23.46 1.05
CA LEU A 208 19.03 22.28 0.20
C LEU A 208 17.70 21.53 0.17
N TRP A 209 17.35 20.99 -0.99
CA TRP A 209 16.30 19.98 -1.12
C TRP A 209 16.77 18.65 -0.56
N LEU A 210 15.97 17.99 0.26
CA LEU A 210 16.13 16.57 0.59
C LEU A 210 15.20 15.71 -0.27
N CYS A 211 15.80 14.79 -1.01
CA CYS A 211 15.10 13.67 -1.63
C CYS A 211 15.48 12.36 -0.92
N THR A 212 14.50 11.52 -0.59
CA THR A 212 14.77 10.20 -0.02
C THR A 212 14.36 9.07 -0.97
N GLY A 213 14.97 7.90 -0.84
CA GLY A 213 14.64 6.77 -1.69
C GLY A 213 15.37 5.49 -1.34
N ARG A 214 15.61 4.68 -2.37
CA ARG A 214 16.16 3.33 -2.24
C ARG A 214 17.47 3.25 -3.00
N VAL A 215 18.22 2.20 -2.70
CA VAL A 215 19.37 1.72 -3.47
C VAL A 215 19.08 0.28 -3.89
N LEU A 216 19.81 -0.21 -4.89
CA LEU A 216 19.55 -1.49 -5.54
C LEU A 216 19.58 -2.67 -4.54
N GLU A 217 20.54 -2.65 -3.63
CA GLU A 217 20.89 -3.77 -2.75
C GLU A 217 19.91 -3.96 -1.60
N HIS A 218 19.08 -2.95 -1.31
CA HIS A 218 18.34 -2.90 -0.06
C HIS A 218 16.84 -2.68 -0.24
N TRP A 219 16.10 -3.54 0.44
CA TRP A 219 14.65 -3.48 0.48
C TRP A 219 14.20 -2.67 1.70
N HIS A 220 13.56 -1.54 1.42
CA HIS A 220 12.84 -0.75 2.42
C HIS A 220 13.73 -0.42 3.62
N SER A 221 13.34 -0.79 4.85
CA SER A 221 14.09 -0.52 6.09
C SER A 221 15.34 -1.39 6.27
N GLY A 222 15.70 -2.19 5.27
CA GLY A 222 16.86 -3.08 5.32
C GLY A 222 16.73 -4.23 6.31
N SER A 223 15.59 -4.39 7.00
CA SER A 223 15.40 -5.40 8.05
C SER A 223 15.62 -6.84 7.56
N MET A 224 15.38 -7.12 6.28
CA MET A 224 15.77 -8.39 5.67
C MET A 224 17.13 -8.29 4.98
N THR A 225 17.29 -7.35 4.06
CA THR A 225 18.44 -7.31 3.15
C THR A 225 19.76 -6.95 3.82
N ARG A 226 19.78 -6.15 4.89
CA ARG A 226 21.00 -5.87 5.66
C ARG A 226 21.45 -7.07 6.52
N ARG A 227 20.60 -8.08 6.68
CA ARG A 227 20.95 -9.36 7.34
C ARG A 227 21.56 -10.37 6.36
N VAL A 228 21.56 -10.07 5.05
CA VAL A 228 22.28 -10.84 4.03
C VAL A 228 23.70 -10.28 3.92
N PRO A 229 24.76 -11.06 4.25
CA PRO A 229 26.12 -10.54 4.33
C PRO A 229 26.60 -9.83 3.06
N GLN A 230 26.30 -10.41 1.89
CA GLN A 230 26.74 -9.88 0.59
C GLN A 230 26.07 -8.53 0.27
N LEU A 231 24.77 -8.40 0.57
CA LEU A 231 24.04 -7.15 0.34
C LEU A 231 24.50 -6.07 1.32
N HIS A 232 24.71 -6.42 2.59
CA HIS A 232 25.24 -5.49 3.58
C HIS A 232 26.65 -5.01 3.22
N GLN A 233 27.54 -5.90 2.77
CA GLN A 233 28.89 -5.52 2.33
C GLN A 233 28.87 -4.59 1.11
N ALA A 234 27.93 -4.80 0.18
CA ALA A 234 27.82 -3.99 -1.03
C ALA A 234 27.38 -2.54 -0.76
N MET A 235 26.54 -2.29 0.26
CA MET A 235 26.12 -0.95 0.66
C MET A 235 25.90 -0.86 2.19
N PRO A 236 26.96 -0.77 3.01
CA PRO A 236 26.86 -1.01 4.46
C PRO A 236 26.09 0.07 5.23
N THR A 237 26.12 1.32 4.75
CA THR A 237 25.55 2.48 5.45
C THR A 237 24.83 3.41 4.49
N ALA A 238 23.76 4.05 4.94
CA ALA A 238 23.17 5.14 4.17
C ALA A 238 24.14 6.34 4.08
N GLN A 239 24.19 6.97 2.92
CA GLN A 239 25.10 8.09 2.62
C GLN A 239 24.30 9.32 2.18
N ILE A 240 24.89 10.49 2.33
CA ILE A 240 24.41 11.78 1.81
C ILE A 240 25.05 11.97 0.44
N PHE A 241 24.30 11.67 -0.62
CA PHE A 241 24.73 11.99 -1.98
C PHE A 241 24.54 13.49 -2.21
N ILE A 242 25.62 14.19 -2.49
CA ILE A 242 25.68 15.65 -2.62
C ILE A 242 26.51 16.05 -3.83
N HIS A 243 26.14 17.15 -4.48
CA HIS A 243 26.90 17.69 -5.62
C HIS A 243 28.29 18.18 -5.16
N PRO A 244 29.39 17.98 -5.93
CA PRO A 244 30.74 18.40 -5.53
C PRO A 244 30.86 19.86 -5.08
N ARG A 245 30.25 20.82 -5.82
CA ARG A 245 30.25 22.25 -5.44
C ARG A 245 29.47 22.56 -4.16
N ASP A 246 28.39 21.82 -3.87
CA ASP A 246 27.66 22.00 -2.61
C ASP A 246 28.45 21.48 -1.42
N ALA A 247 29.24 20.43 -1.63
CA ALA A 247 30.17 19.93 -0.63
C ALA A 247 31.33 20.91 -0.41
N GLU A 248 31.95 21.42 -1.49
CA GLU A 248 33.05 22.39 -1.45
C GLU A 248 32.66 23.67 -0.69
N THR A 249 31.52 24.28 -1.04
CA THR A 249 31.00 25.48 -0.36
C THR A 249 30.71 25.26 1.14
N ARG A 250 30.52 24.01 1.56
CA ARG A 250 30.27 23.61 2.95
C ARG A 250 31.48 22.98 3.63
N SER A 251 32.65 22.99 2.99
CA SER A 251 33.88 22.36 3.50
C SER A 251 33.68 20.88 3.90
N LEU A 252 32.92 20.16 3.08
CA LEU A 252 32.63 18.73 3.24
C LEU A 252 33.47 17.94 2.24
N GLU A 253 34.15 16.91 2.73
CA GLU A 253 34.88 15.95 1.92
C GLU A 253 34.15 14.62 1.83
N ARG A 254 34.50 13.81 0.83
CA ARG A 254 33.96 12.45 0.71
C ARG A 254 34.31 11.65 1.98
N ASN A 255 33.34 10.90 2.50
CA ASN A 255 33.37 10.14 3.76
C ASN A 255 33.30 10.94 5.06
N ASP A 256 33.28 12.28 5.01
CA ASP A 256 33.01 13.09 6.20
C ASP A 256 31.67 12.69 6.82
N LEU A 257 31.60 12.75 8.16
CA LEU A 257 30.34 12.65 8.87
C LEU A 257 29.69 14.05 8.87
N ALA A 258 28.42 14.13 8.46
CA ALA A 258 27.70 15.39 8.41
C ALA A 258 26.29 15.25 9.00
N TRP A 259 25.78 16.35 9.55
CA TRP A 259 24.40 16.48 9.96
C TRP A 259 23.52 16.81 8.76
N VAL A 260 22.41 16.08 8.62
CA VAL A 260 21.25 16.46 7.80
C VAL A 260 20.18 16.96 8.76
N GLU A 261 19.82 18.24 8.69
CA GLU A 261 18.88 18.86 9.63
C GLU A 261 17.73 19.54 8.89
N SER A 262 16.51 19.30 9.36
CA SER A 262 15.31 20.07 9.00
C SER A 262 14.68 20.70 10.25
N ARG A 263 13.57 21.41 10.06
CA ARG A 263 12.74 21.95 11.14
C ARG A 263 12.23 20.91 12.14
N ARG A 264 12.24 19.63 11.79
CA ARG A 264 11.64 18.53 12.56
C ARG A 264 12.67 17.70 13.33
N GLY A 265 13.92 17.67 12.85
CA GLY A 265 14.94 16.84 13.45
C GLY A 265 16.21 16.77 12.61
N ARG A 266 17.18 16.00 13.09
CA ARG A 266 18.47 15.79 12.41
C ARG A 266 18.98 14.37 12.53
N ILE A 267 19.78 13.95 11.56
CA ILE A 267 20.52 12.68 11.55
C ILE A 267 21.97 12.90 11.15
N GLN A 268 22.84 11.93 11.42
CA GLN A 268 24.21 11.89 10.90
C GLN A 268 24.31 10.82 9.82
N ALA A 269 25.01 11.14 8.74
CA ALA A 269 25.35 10.17 7.70
C ALA A 269 26.67 10.58 7.00
N ARG A 270 27.28 9.63 6.29
CA ARG A 270 28.53 9.88 5.58
C ARG A 270 28.28 10.59 4.25
N VAL A 271 29.07 11.60 3.95
CA VAL A 271 29.05 12.32 2.68
C VAL A 271 29.58 11.42 1.56
N GLU A 272 28.85 11.36 0.45
CA GLU A 272 29.24 10.67 -0.78
C GLU A 272 29.21 11.66 -1.94
N ILE A 273 30.37 11.82 -2.56
CA ILE A 273 30.62 12.73 -3.69
C ILE A 273 31.13 11.84 -4.82
N GLU A 274 30.54 11.96 -6.01
CA GLU A 274 30.82 11.10 -7.18
C GLU A 274 30.35 9.63 -7.05
N GLY A 275 29.45 9.35 -6.11
CA GLY A 275 28.77 8.06 -6.03
C GLY A 275 27.76 7.83 -7.18
N ARG A 276 27.08 6.68 -7.13
CA ARG A 276 26.12 6.24 -8.17
C ARG A 276 24.89 7.15 -8.38
N ASN A 277 24.64 8.09 -7.46
CA ASN A 277 23.53 9.04 -7.53
C ASN A 277 24.10 10.45 -7.73
N PRO A 278 24.41 10.88 -8.97
CA PRO A 278 24.72 12.27 -9.25
C PRO A 278 23.46 13.13 -9.04
N VAL A 279 23.55 14.12 -8.15
CA VAL A 279 22.47 15.07 -7.85
C VAL A 279 22.83 16.46 -8.35
N PRO A 280 21.86 17.30 -8.77
CA PRO A 280 22.12 18.69 -9.13
C PRO A 280 22.52 19.51 -7.90
N GLN A 281 23.15 20.67 -8.12
CA GLN A 281 23.36 21.65 -7.05
C GLN A 281 22.03 22.06 -6.43
N GLY A 282 22.02 22.27 -5.11
CA GLY A 282 20.81 22.59 -4.35
C GLY A 282 20.01 21.37 -3.88
N LEU A 283 20.47 20.14 -4.12
CA LEU A 283 19.75 18.91 -3.76
C LEU A 283 20.69 17.87 -3.15
N VAL A 284 20.20 17.19 -2.11
CA VAL A 284 20.82 15.99 -1.54
C VAL A 284 19.88 14.79 -1.61
N PHE A 285 20.47 13.60 -1.79
CA PHE A 285 19.75 12.33 -1.74
C PHE A 285 20.25 11.46 -0.59
N VAL A 286 19.32 10.94 0.22
CA VAL A 286 19.64 10.02 1.32
C VAL A 286 18.71 8.79 1.27
N PRO A 287 19.23 7.57 1.08
CA PRO A 287 18.40 6.38 1.09
C PRO A 287 18.01 6.00 2.53
N TRP A 288 16.84 5.38 2.72
CA TRP A 288 16.26 5.17 4.06
C TRP A 288 16.40 3.73 4.61
N PHE A 289 17.29 2.92 4.04
CA PHE A 289 17.41 1.50 4.41
C PHE A 289 18.13 1.24 5.72
N ASP A 290 18.86 2.21 6.24
CA ASP A 290 19.81 2.01 7.33
C ASP A 290 19.18 2.32 8.69
N GLU A 291 19.10 1.32 9.57
CA GLU A 291 18.59 1.49 10.93
C GLU A 291 19.53 2.32 11.84
N GLY A 292 20.74 2.63 11.38
CA GLY A 292 21.62 3.63 11.99
C GLY A 292 21.32 5.08 11.55
N VAL A 293 20.57 5.27 10.46
CA VAL A 293 20.29 6.57 9.83
C VAL A 293 18.79 6.73 9.59
N PHE A 294 18.07 7.15 10.63
CA PHE A 294 16.61 7.34 10.58
C PHE A 294 16.20 8.62 9.84
N ILE A 295 16.44 8.70 8.53
CA ILE A 295 16.20 9.91 7.71
C ILE A 295 14.75 10.43 7.77
N ASN A 296 13.77 9.58 8.08
CA ASN A 296 12.38 10.00 8.28
C ASN A 296 12.17 10.91 9.51
N LYS A 297 13.16 11.04 10.41
CA LYS A 297 13.16 12.10 11.45
C LYS A 297 13.27 13.52 10.86
N VAL A 298 13.73 13.61 9.61
CA VAL A 298 13.97 14.86 8.88
C VAL A 298 12.84 15.17 7.90
N THR A 299 12.18 14.15 7.34
CA THR A 299 11.12 14.32 6.32
C THR A 299 9.89 15.02 6.88
N LEU A 300 9.11 15.65 6.00
CA LEU A 300 7.81 16.23 6.32
C LEU A 300 6.70 15.22 6.00
N ASP A 301 5.74 15.06 6.89
CA ASP A 301 4.59 14.15 6.76
C ASP A 301 3.41 14.77 5.98
N ALA A 302 3.66 15.82 5.20
CA ALA A 302 2.69 16.43 4.31
C ALA A 302 2.26 15.43 3.22
N THR A 303 0.96 15.38 2.94
CA THR A 303 0.37 14.40 2.03
C THR A 303 -0.37 15.07 0.88
N CYS A 304 -0.51 14.36 -0.24
CA CYS A 304 -1.52 14.71 -1.22
C CYS A 304 -2.90 14.72 -0.54
N PRO A 305 -3.65 15.82 -0.57
CA PRO A 305 -4.93 15.92 0.13
C PRO A 305 -5.99 14.95 -0.41
N ILE A 306 -5.79 14.39 -1.60
CA ILE A 306 -6.67 13.38 -2.22
C ILE A 306 -6.25 11.97 -1.79
N SER A 307 -5.03 11.54 -2.11
CA SER A 307 -4.59 10.16 -1.88
C SER A 307 -4.09 9.88 -0.46
N LYS A 308 -3.85 10.92 0.35
CA LYS A 308 -3.26 10.85 1.68
C LYS A 308 -1.84 10.25 1.69
N GLN A 309 -1.19 10.16 0.54
CA GLN A 309 0.18 9.67 0.40
C GLN A 309 1.18 10.78 0.73
N THR A 310 2.11 10.49 1.65
CA THR A 310 3.18 11.41 2.06
C THR A 310 4.20 11.66 0.95
N ASP A 311 4.65 12.90 0.82
CA ASP A 311 5.70 13.30 -0.10
C ASP A 311 7.10 13.17 0.52
N PHE A 312 7.67 11.98 0.45
CA PHE A 312 9.05 11.72 0.93
C PHE A 312 10.14 12.22 -0.04
N LYS A 313 9.77 12.90 -1.14
CA LYS A 313 10.71 13.26 -2.20
C LYS A 313 11.19 14.69 -2.13
N LYS A 314 10.62 15.50 -1.26
CA LYS A 314 10.99 16.90 -1.11
C LYS A 314 10.64 17.44 0.27
N CYS A 315 11.65 18.01 0.93
CA CYS A 315 11.53 18.94 2.04
C CYS A 315 12.84 19.75 2.10
N ALA A 316 12.88 20.78 2.94
CA ALA A 316 14.06 21.63 3.07
C ALA A 316 14.99 21.12 4.19
N VAL A 317 16.29 21.09 3.92
CA VAL A 317 17.34 20.74 4.88
C VAL A 317 18.53 21.68 4.77
N LYS A 318 19.35 21.72 5.82
CA LYS A 318 20.73 22.21 5.76
C LYS A 318 21.68 21.06 6.08
N ILE A 319 22.88 21.10 5.49
CA ILE A 319 23.95 20.13 5.73
C ILE A 319 25.17 20.86 6.31
N TYR A 320 25.77 20.29 7.36
CA TYR A 320 26.99 20.83 7.96
C TYR A 320 27.82 19.71 8.60
N LYS A 321 29.14 19.95 8.74
CA LYS A 321 30.07 18.96 9.31
C LYS A 321 29.68 18.60 10.75
N ALA A 322 29.80 17.31 11.09
CA ALA A 322 29.45 16.77 12.41
C ALA A 322 30.46 17.12 13.50
#